data_AF-W1YCN6-F1
#
_entry.id   AF-W1YCN6-F1
#
_cell.length_a   1.000
_cell.length_b   1.000
_cell.length_c   1.000
_cell.angle_alpha   90.00
_cell.angle_beta   90.00
_cell.angle_gamma   90.00
#
_symmetry.space_group_name_H-M   'P 1'
#
loop_
_entity.id
_entity.type
_entity.pdbx_description
1 polymer ?
#
loop_
_entity_poly.entity_id
_entity_poly.type
_entity_poly.pdbx_seq_one_letter_code
_entity_poly.pdbx_strand_id
1 'polypeptide(L)'
;FAIEIVGGIIYTIQLYPYIGQAALYTGIMQAISTFCNAGFVFFDNDLPYAMVGDILFNINTAVLIVIGGFGYLAAFDIWSHRKVRRFVDLKL
;
A
#
# COMPACT_ATOMS: atom_id res chain seq x y z
N PHE A 1 11.21 -1.76 0.14
CA PHE A 1 11.31 -2.82 -0.89
C PHE A 1 10.44 -4.04 -0.65
N ALA A 2 10.57 -4.80 0.44
CA ALA A 2 9.79 -6.05 0.61
C ALA A 2 8.26 -5.86 0.50
N ILE A 3 7.73 -4.78 1.09
CA ILE A 3 6.30 -4.47 1.11
C ILE A 3 5.81 -4.03 -0.29
N GLU A 4 6.61 -3.26 -1.03
CA GLU A 4 6.31 -2.85 -2.40
C GLU A 4 6.26 -4.04 -3.36
N ILE A 5 7.16 -5.02 -3.20
CA ILE A 5 7.16 -6.24 -4.02
C ILE A 5 5.89 -7.05 -3.77
N VAL A 6 5.51 -7.26 -2.51
CA VAL A 6 4.28 -8.00 -2.15
C VAL A 6 3.04 -7.27 -2.69
N GLY A 7 2.95 -5.95 -2.45
CA GLY A 7 1.85 -5.13 -2.95
C GLY A 7 1.77 -5.10 -4.48
N GLY A 8 2.92 -5.08 -5.16
CA GLY A 8 3.02 -5.11 -6.62
C GLY A 8 2.60 -6.44 -7.23
N ILE A 9 2.91 -7.57 -6.58
CA ILE A 9 2.41 -8.89 -7.00
C ILE A 9 0.89 -8.95 -6.88
N ILE A 10 0.32 -8.45 -5.77
CA ILE A 10 -1.14 -8.42 -5.57
C ILE A 10 -1.81 -7.58 -6.65
N TYR A 11 -1.30 -6.38 -6.94
CA TYR A 11 -1.81 -5.55 -8.02
C TYR A 11 -1.66 -6.21 -9.39
N THR A 12 -0.54 -6.87 -9.65
CA THR A 12 -0.31 -7.57 -10.93
C THR A 12 -1.37 -8.65 -11.15
N ILE A 13 -1.68 -9.45 -10.12
CA ILE A 13 -2.72 -10.50 -10.21
C ILE A 13 -4.09 -9.89 -10.47
N GLN A 14 -4.42 -8.77 -9.82
CA GLN A 14 -5.70 -8.08 -10.00
C GLN A 14 -5.84 -7.40 -11.36
N LEU A 15 -4.75 -6.82 -11.89
CA LEU A 15 -4.77 -6.14 -13.19
C LEU A 15 -4.59 -7.11 -14.37
N TYR A 16 -4.04 -8.31 -14.15
CA TYR A 16 -3.85 -9.33 -15.19
C TYR A 16 -5.10 -9.62 -16.04
N PRO A 17 -6.31 -9.82 -15.47
CA PRO A 17 -7.52 -10.06 -16.28
C PRO A 17 -7.93 -8.88 -17.16
N TYR A 18 -7.48 -7.65 -16.87
CA TYR A 18 -7.91 -6.45 -17.59
C TYR A 18 -6.89 -5.99 -18.65
N ILE A 19 -5.59 -6.04 -18.33
CA ILE A 19 -4.51 -5.52 -19.19
C ILE A 19 -3.46 -6.57 -19.58
N GLY A 20 -3.65 -7.84 -19.17
CA GLY A 20 -2.81 -8.95 -19.59
C GLY A 20 -1.34 -8.79 -19.16
N GLN A 21 -0.41 -8.93 -20.10
CA GLN A 21 1.04 -8.89 -19.82
C GLN A 21 1.53 -7.51 -19.35
N ALA A 22 0.81 -6.43 -19.67
CA ALA A 22 1.14 -5.09 -19.18
C ALA A 22 0.91 -4.95 -17.66
N ALA A 23 0.16 -5.87 -17.04
CA ALA A 23 -0.11 -5.90 -15.60
C ALA A 23 1.16 -5.99 -14.74
N LEU A 24 2.22 -6.63 -15.25
CA LEU A 24 3.45 -6.82 -14.49
C LEU A 24 4.19 -5.49 -14.32
N TYR A 25 4.28 -4.69 -15.39
CA TYR A 25 4.90 -3.38 -15.34
C TYR A 25 4.03 -2.37 -14.59
N THR A 26 2.75 -2.30 -14.95
CA THR A 26 1.80 -1.35 -14.36
C THR A 26 1.52 -1.64 -12.89
N GLY A 27 1.41 -2.92 -12.48
CA GLY A 27 1.18 -3.32 -11.09
C GLY A 27 2.35 -2.99 -10.16
N ILE A 28 3.59 -3.20 -10.62
CA ILE A 28 4.80 -2.82 -9.85
C ILE A 28 4.90 -1.29 -9.75
N MET A 29 4.69 -0.56 -10.86
CA MET A 29 4.72 0.90 -10.85
C MET A 29 3.62 1.50 -9.96
N GLN A 30 2.43 0.88 -9.98
CA GLN A 30 1.32 1.29 -9.11
C GLN A 30 1.66 1.06 -7.63
N ALA A 31 2.27 -0.07 -7.27
CA ALA A 31 2.67 -0.33 -5.90
C ALA A 31 3.68 0.70 -5.38
N ILE A 32 4.70 1.01 -6.17
CA ILE A 32 5.74 2.01 -5.82
C ILE A 32 5.11 3.39 -5.65
N SER A 33 4.28 3.81 -6.62
CA SER A 33 3.55 5.09 -6.57
C SER A 33 2.67 5.19 -5.32
N THR A 34 1.91 4.14 -5.02
CA THR A 34 0.98 4.10 -3.89
C THR A 34 1.71 4.07 -2.55
N PHE A 35 2.81 3.31 -2.45
CA PHE A 35 3.66 3.27 -1.26
C PHE A 35 4.32 4.64 -0.99
N CYS A 36 4.83 5.30 -2.02
CA CYS A 36 5.39 6.64 -1.92
C CYS A 36 4.33 7.75 -1.78
N ASN A 37 3.03 7.40 -1.73
CA ASN A 37 1.92 8.35 -1.74
C ASN A 37 2.00 9.38 -2.88
N ALA A 38 2.50 8.96 -4.05
CA ALA A 38 2.72 9.81 -5.21
C ALA A 38 1.41 10.07 -6.00
N GLY A 39 0.43 9.17 -5.89
CA GLY A 39 -0.89 9.33 -6.52
C GLY A 39 -0.91 9.13 -8.03
N PHE A 40 0.17 8.63 -8.64
CA PHE A 40 0.18 8.29 -10.07
C PHE A 40 -0.60 7.01 -10.34
N VAL A 41 -1.35 7.03 -11.44
CA VAL A 41 -2.13 5.91 -11.97
C VAL A 41 -1.59 5.59 -13.37
N PHE A 42 -1.18 4.34 -13.58
CA PHE A 42 -0.50 3.89 -14.80
C PHE A 42 -1.38 3.04 -15.73
N PHE A 43 -2.70 3.02 -15.51
CA PHE A 43 -3.66 2.24 -16.27
C PHE A 43 -4.79 3.13 -16.81
N ASP A 44 -5.38 2.75 -17.93
CA ASP A 44 -6.33 3.56 -18.71
C ASP A 44 -7.53 4.03 -17.90
N ASN A 45 -7.99 5.26 -18.18
CA ASN A 45 -8.92 6.03 -17.35
C ASN A 45 -10.25 5.34 -16.98
N ASP A 46 -10.67 4.25 -17.64
CA ASP A 46 -11.90 3.52 -17.30
C ASP A 46 -11.71 2.35 -16.30
N LEU A 47 -10.51 1.76 -16.22
CA LEU A 47 -10.19 0.68 -15.27
C LEU A 47 -10.27 1.10 -13.79
N PRO A 48 -9.82 2.31 -13.38
CA PRO A 48 -9.94 2.75 -11.99
C PRO A 48 -11.39 2.74 -11.54
N TYR A 49 -12.31 3.17 -12.40
CA TYR A 49 -13.75 3.21 -12.11
C TYR A 49 -14.36 1.80 -12.00
N ALA A 50 -13.88 0.84 -12.79
CA ALA A 50 -14.29 -0.57 -12.68
C ALA A 50 -13.75 -1.23 -11.40
N MET A 51 -12.57 -0.83 -10.93
CA MET A 51 -11.92 -1.39 -9.75
C MET A 51 -12.32 -0.73 -8.43
N VAL A 52 -13.11 0.37 -8.45
CA VAL A 52 -13.64 1.00 -7.21
C VAL A 52 -14.44 0.01 -6.36
N GLY A 53 -15.14 -0.94 -7.01
CA GLY A 53 -15.92 -1.97 -6.32
C GLY A 53 -15.10 -3.12 -5.74
N ASP A 54 -13.81 -3.22 -6.08
CA ASP A 54 -12.96 -4.32 -5.61
C ASP A 54 -12.36 -4.00 -4.24
N ILE A 55 -12.90 -4.66 -3.21
CA ILE A 55 -12.45 -4.54 -1.82
C ILE A 55 -10.95 -4.83 -1.70
N LEU A 56 -10.43 -5.77 -2.49
CA LEU A 56 -9.06 -6.26 -2.33
C LEU A 56 -8.06 -5.25 -2.91
N PHE A 57 -8.41 -4.58 -4.00
CA PHE A 57 -7.62 -3.47 -4.57
C PHE A 57 -7.58 -2.28 -3.61
N ASN A 58 -8.72 -1.87 -3.07
CA ASN A 58 -8.82 -0.75 -2.13
C ASN A 58 -8.07 -0.99 -0.82
N ILE A 59 -8.18 -2.19 -0.23
CA ILE A 59 -7.46 -2.54 0.99
C ILE A 59 -5.94 -2.56 0.73
N ASN A 60 -5.49 -3.16 -0.37
CA ASN A 60 -4.07 -3.16 -0.72
C ASN A 60 -3.53 -1.73 -0.84
N THR A 61 -4.31 -0.85 -1.50
CA THR A 61 -3.97 0.57 -1.69
C THR A 61 -3.89 1.31 -0.35
N ALA A 62 -4.90 1.15 0.51
CA ALA A 62 -4.93 1.79 1.81
C ALA A 62 -3.76 1.33 2.70
N VAL A 63 -3.47 0.03 2.73
CA VAL A 63 -2.37 -0.54 3.51
C VAL A 63 -1.02 0.00 3.02
N LEU A 64 -0.79 0.04 1.71
CA LEU A 64 0.45 0.57 1.14
C LEU A 64 0.66 2.05 1.46
N ILE A 65 -0.38 2.87 1.34
CA ILE A 65 -0.33 4.31 1.68
C ILE A 65 -0.05 4.49 3.17
N VAL A 66 -0.73 3.73 4.03
CA VAL A 66 -0.57 3.84 5.49
C VAL A 66 0.84 3.44 5.89
N ILE A 67 1.33 2.29 5.42
CA ILE A 67 2.68 1.82 5.76
C ILE A 67 3.75 2.75 5.18
N GLY A 68 3.59 3.21 3.94
CA GLY A 68 4.53 4.14 3.31
C GLY A 68 4.54 5.51 3.97
N GLY A 69 3.36 6.04 4.33
CA GLY A 69 3.18 7.34 4.97
C GLY A 69 3.59 7.38 6.44
N PHE A 70 3.50 6.26 7.18
CA PHE A 70 3.97 6.20 8.56
C PHE A 70 5.48 6.47 8.68
N GLY A 71 6.26 6.23 7.63
CA GLY A 71 7.68 6.51 7.58
C GLY A 71 8.52 5.61 8.50
N TYR A 72 9.82 5.55 8.21
CA TYR A 72 10.77 4.72 8.96
C TYR A 72 10.85 5.12 10.45
N LEU A 73 10.70 6.41 10.76
CA LEU A 73 10.77 6.94 12.13
C LEU A 73 9.64 6.41 13.01
N ALA A 74 8.39 6.37 12.53
CA ALA A 74 7.28 5.83 13.32
C ALA A 74 7.36 4.30 13.44
N ALA A 75 7.79 3.60 12.39
CA ALA A 75 8.00 2.16 12.45
C ALA A 75 9.12 1.79 13.45
N PHE A 76 10.20 2.57 13.48
CA PHE A 76 11.28 2.41 14.44
C PHE A 76 10.84 2.79 15.86
N ASP A 77 10.02 3.82 16.03
CA ASP A 77 9.48 4.22 17.33
C ASP A 77 8.52 3.15 17.88
N ILE A 78 7.63 2.59 17.07
CA ILE A 78 6.77 1.45 17.43
C ILE A 78 7.60 0.21 17.78
N TRP A 79 8.68 -0.06 17.04
CA TRP A 79 9.56 -1.20 17.34
C TRP A 79 10.38 -0.98 18.61
N SER A 80 10.93 0.22 18.80
CA SER A 80 11.73 0.61 19.97
C SER A 80 10.87 0.69 21.24
N HIS A 81 9.63 1.16 21.12
CA HIS A 81 8.68 1.36 22.21
C HIS A 81 7.60 0.26 22.28
N ARG A 82 7.90 -0.97 21.84
CA ARG A 82 7.00 -2.14 22.05
C ARG A 82 6.69 -2.43 23.53
N LYS A 83 7.46 -1.86 24.46
CA LYS A 83 7.01 -1.77 25.85
C LYS A 83 5.88 -0.75 25.92
N VAL A 84 4.66 -1.27 25.84
CA VAL A 84 3.42 -0.64 26.30
C VAL A 84 3.77 0.30 27.45
N ARG A 85 3.76 1.62 27.21
CA ARG A 85 3.71 2.57 28.30
C ARG A 85 2.37 2.33 28.96
N ARG A 86 2.41 1.48 29.98
CA ARG A 86 1.31 1.20 30.88
C ARG A 86 0.87 2.59 31.36
N PHE A 87 -0.34 3.01 30.99
CA PHE A 87 -0.97 4.29 31.39
C PHE A 87 -1.21 4.38 32.92
N VAL A 88 -0.44 3.65 33.73
CA VAL A 88 -0.55 3.52 35.18
C VAL A 88 0.37 4.50 35.93
N ASP A 89 1.31 5.16 35.24
CA ASP A 89 2.26 6.10 35.87
C ASP A 89 1.91 7.60 35.72
N LEU A 90 0.72 7.93 35.17
CA LEU A 90 0.18 9.29 35.27
C LEU A 90 -0.60 9.44 36.59
N LYS A 91 0.12 9.44 37.71
CA LYS A 91 -0.39 10.03 38.95
C LYS A 91 -0.22 11.54 38.85
N LEU A 92 -1.31 12.21 38.45
CA LEU A 92 -1.61 13.60 38.80
C LEU A 92 -1.81 13.70 40.32
#